data_AF-A0A1H0KJI1-F1
#
_entry.id   AF-A0A1H0KJI1-F1
#
_cell.length_a   1.000
_cell.length_b   1.000
_cell.length_c   1.000
_cell.angle_alpha   90.00
_cell.angle_beta   90.00
_cell.angle_gamma   90.00
#
_symmetry.space_group_name_H-M   'P 1'
#
loop_
_entity.id
_entity.type
_entity.pdbx_description
1 polymer ?
#
loop_
_entity_poly.entity_id
_entity_poly.type
_entity_poly.pdbx_seq_one_letter_code
_entity_poly.pdbx_strand_id
1 'polypeptide(L)' 'MDLGHAEWRKSSRSGGGDCVEITRVPGLVAVRDSKHPGGVLIFPETAWERVAATASKS' A
#
# COMPACT_ATOMS: atom_id res chain seq x y z
N MET A 1 7.67 14.16 -4.21
CA MET A 1 6.32 13.57 -4.17
C MET A 1 5.71 13.91 -2.84
N ASP A 2 4.62 14.67 -2.84
CA ASP A 2 3.83 14.90 -1.63
C ASP A 2 2.80 13.77 -1.50
N LEU A 3 2.97 12.91 -0.50
CA LEU A 3 2.03 11.82 -0.20
C LEU A 3 1.06 12.20 0.93
N GLY A 4 1.17 13.42 1.46
CA GLY A 4 0.31 13.94 2.52
C GLY A 4 -1.15 14.06 2.10
N HIS A 5 -1.41 14.34 0.82
CA HIS A 5 -2.75 14.44 0.23
C HIS A 5 -3.21 13.19 -0.54
N ALA A 6 -2.44 12.11 -0.51
CA ALA A 6 -2.78 10.91 -1.28
C ALA A 6 -4.03 10.20 -0.70
N GLU A 7 -4.89 9.66 -1.56
CA GLU A 7 -6.06 8.90 -1.14
C GLU A 7 -5.62 7.49 -0.72
N TRP A 8 -5.52 7.27 0.59
CA TRP A 8 -5.10 5.99 1.17
C TRP A 8 -6.30 5.06 1.35
N ARG A 9 -6.22 3.86 0.77
CA ARG A 9 -7.22 2.80 0.95
C ARG A 9 -6.69 1.75 1.91
N LYS A 10 -7.44 1.52 2.98
CA LYS A 10 -7.16 0.48 3.98
C LYS A 10 -7.63 -0.89 3.47
N SER A 11 -6.86 -1.95 3.75
CA SER A 11 -7.27 -3.31 3.40
C SER A 11 -8.45 -3.79 4.26
N SER A 12 -9.40 -4.54 3.69
CA SER A 12 -10.56 -5.09 4.40
C SER A 12 -10.27 -6.35 5.22
N ARG A 13 -9.07 -6.94 5.10
CA ARG A 13 -8.65 -8.15 5.84
C ARG A 13 -8.06 -7.85 7.23
N SER A 14 -8.32 -6.66 7.76
CA SER A 14 -7.84 -6.20 9.06
C SER A 14 -8.65 -6.78 10.22
N GLY A 15 -8.43 -8.05 10.55
CA GLY A 15 -9.11 -8.74 11.66
C GLY A 15 -8.45 -8.59 13.03
N GLY A 16 -7.29 -7.93 13.16
CA GLY A 16 -6.51 -8.00 14.42
C GLY A 16 -5.33 -7.04 14.57
N GLY A 17 -5.26 -5.97 13.78
CA GLY A 17 -4.35 -4.84 14.06
C GLY A 17 -3.29 -4.54 13.00
N ASP A 18 -2.90 -5.46 12.13
CA ASP A 18 -1.82 -5.17 11.16
C ASP A 18 -2.40 -4.70 9.82
N CYS A 19 -2.97 -3.50 9.87
CA CYS A 19 -3.66 -2.90 8.74
C CYS A 19 -2.66 -2.18 7.84
N VAL A 20 -2.47 -2.66 6.61
CA VAL A 20 -1.77 -1.90 5.57
C VAL A 20 -2.73 -0.95 4.84
N GLU A 21 -2.22 0.23 4.50
CA GLU A 21 -2.87 1.20 3.62
C GLU A 21 -2.06 1.36 2.35
N ILE A 22 -2.76 1.51 1.23
CA ILE A 22 -2.14 1.62 -0.08
C ILE A 22 -2.72 2.85 -0.80
N THR A 23 -1.87 3.59 -1.49
CA THR A 23 -2.28 4.63 -2.43
C THR A 23 -1.56 4.46 -3.76
N ARG A 24 -2.23 4.87 -4.83
CA ARG A 24 -1.68 4.86 -6.19
C ARG A 24 -1.46 6.30 -6.63
N VAL A 25 -0.26 6.58 -7.12
CA VAL A 25 0.09 7.84 -7.78
C VAL A 25 0.67 7.51 -9.16
N PRO A 26 0.74 8.44 -10.11
CA PRO A 26 1.22 8.13 -11.46
C PRO A 26 2.57 7.39 -11.46
N GLY A 27 2.56 6.13 -11.93
CA GLY A 27 3.74 5.26 -12.06
C GLY A 27 4.21 4.57 -10.78
N LEU A 28 3.60 4.84 -9.62
CA LEU A 28 4.05 4.32 -8.33
C LEU A 28 2.89 3.87 -7.43
N VAL A 29 3.20 2.91 -6.57
CA VAL A 29 2.34 2.45 -5.49
C VAL A 29 3.06 2.66 -4.17
N ALA A 30 2.41 3.38 -3.25
CA ALA A 30 2.93 3.58 -1.91
C ALA A 30 2.13 2.74 -0.91
N VAL A 31 2.84 2.09 0.00
CA VAL A 31 2.29 1.21 1.04
C VAL A 31 2.80 1.70 2.39
N ARG A 32 1.91 1.83 3.36
CA ARG A 32 2.28 2.15 4.74
C ARG A 32 1.53 1.29 5.73
N ASP A 33 2.08 1.20 6.93
CA ASP A 33 1.38 0.63 8.07
C ASP A 33 0.41 1.67 8.65
N SER A 34 -0.82 1.27 8.95
CA SER A 34 -1.84 2.17 9.51
C SER A 34 -1.50 2.66 10.91
N LYS A 35 -0.74 1.88 11.70
CA LYS A 35 -0.36 2.22 13.08
C LYS A 35 0.90 3.07 13.12
N HIS A 36 1.78 2.91 12.13
CA HIS A 36 3.04 3.63 12.01
C HIS A 36 3.15 4.34 10.65
N PRO A 37 2.36 5.42 10.41
CA PRO A 37 2.32 6.11 9.12
C PRO A 37 3.62 6.85 8.76
N GLY A 38 4.61 6.89 9.68
CA GLY A 38 5.92 7.50 9.45
C GLY A 38 6.82 6.72 8.48
N GLY A 39 6.51 5.44 8.22
CA GLY A 39 7.22 4.61 7.24
C GLY A 39 6.39 4.33 6.00
N VAL A 40 6.91 4.72 4.83
CA VAL A 40 6.26 4.46 3.53
C VAL A 40 7.21 3.67 2.63
N LEU A 41 6.73 2.55 2.10
CA LEU A 41 7.40 1.79 1.05
C LEU A 41 6.83 2.22 -0.31
N ILE A 42 7.70 2.51 -1.27
CA ILE A 42 7.32 2.98 -2.60
C ILE A 42 7.80 1.98 -3.66
N PHE A 43 6.90 1.56 -4.53
CA PHE A 43 7.17 0.60 -5.59
C PHE A 43 6.81 1.20 -6.96
N PRO A 44 7.55 0.87 -8.03
CA PRO A 44 7.04 1.02 -9.40
C PRO A 44 5.75 0.21 -9.58
N GLU A 45 4.79 0.74 -10.34
CA GLU A 45 3.51 0.05 -10.58
C GLU A 45 3.69 -1.36 -11.16
N THR A 46 4.65 -1.53 -12.08
CA THR A 46 4.99 -2.83 -12.70
C THR A 46 5.55 -3.84 -11.69
N ALA A 47 6.24 -3.39 -10.65
CA ALA A 47 6.72 -4.26 -9.58
C ALA A 47 5.57 -4.64 -8.64
N TRP A 48 4.67 -3.69 -8.35
CA TRP A 48 3.50 -3.91 -7.52
C TRP A 48 2.56 -4.98 -8.11
N GLU A 49 2.34 -4.98 -9.42
CA GLU A 49 1.52 -6.00 -10.08
C GLU A 49 2.01 -7.44 -9.83
N ARG A 50 3.34 -7.64 -9.81
CA ARG A 50 3.94 -8.95 -9.52
C ARG A 50 3.71 -9.38 -8.07
N VAL A 51 3.83 -8.43 -7.15
CA VAL A 51 3.54 -8.65 -5.72
C VAL A 51 2.06 -9.00 -5.53
N ALA A 52 1.16 -8.22 -6.12
CA ALA A 52 -0.28 -8.42 -6.03
C ALA A 52 -0.72 -9.76 -6.64
N ALA A 53 -0.15 -10.15 -7.79
CA ALA A 53 -0.42 -11.44 -8.43
C ALA A 53 -0.03 -12.63 -7.54
N THR A 54 1.04 -12.49 -6.76
CA THR A 54 1.48 -13.52 -5.81
C THR A 54 0.61 -13.53 -4.55
N ALA A 55 0.23 -12.35 -4.05
CA ALA A 55 -0.58 -12.20 -2.83
C ALA A 55 -2.06 -12.65 -2.97
N SER A 56 -2.55 -12.83 -4.20
CA SER A 56 -3.92 -13.30 -4.48
C SER A 56 -4.07 -14.83 -4.39
N LYS A 57 -3.04 -15.57 -4.00
CA LYS A 57 -2.94 -17.04 -4.13
C LYS A 57 -2.99 -17.82 -2.80
N SER A 58 -3.59 -17.27 -1.73
CA SER A 58 -3.76 -17.95 -0.44
C SER A 58 -5.21 -18.05 -0.02
#